data_AF-A0A9W8XQ19-F1
#
_entry.id   AF-A0A9W8XQ19-F1
#
_cell.length_a   1.000
_cell.length_b   1.000
_cell.length_c   1.000
_cell.angle_alpha   90.00
_cell.angle_beta   90.00
_cell.angle_gamma   90.00
#
_symmetry.space_group_name_H-M   'P 1'
#
loop_
_entity.id
_entity.type
_entity.pdbx_description
1 polymer ?
#
loop_
_entity_poly.entity_id
_entity_poly.type
_entity_poly.pdbx_seq_one_letter_code
_entity_poly.pdbx_strand_id
1 'polypeptide(L)'
;MALTIPATELDLCMRLAQPGYAAISLTNDLYSWRKEREDAEQAGQDYVFNAVWVVMQERKCSEDTAIDICREEIKRHLSEFEANIDSPETKVLSRDTRAYLEAVRLSHVGNLVWSIYCPRYQRGGVEQISAPPTQLGGSKASRLLDTILKFLFSPFQHFFQASQRRLLMQKLVRLVS
;
A
#
# COMPACT_ATOMS: atom_id res chain seq x y z
N MET A 1 2.11 5.66 -18.64
CA MET A 1 2.77 6.90 -18.18
C MET A 1 3.65 7.57 -19.24
N ALA A 2 4.08 6.88 -20.32
CA ALA A 2 4.86 7.47 -21.42
C ALA A 2 6.09 8.27 -20.94
N LEU A 3 6.83 7.71 -19.97
CA LEU A 3 8.02 8.30 -19.38
C LEU A 3 9.26 7.82 -20.11
N THR A 4 10.25 8.71 -20.24
CA THR A 4 11.59 8.34 -20.72
C THR A 4 12.62 8.64 -19.63
N ILE A 5 13.10 7.59 -18.97
CA ILE A 5 14.19 7.70 -17.98
C ILE A 5 15.52 7.72 -18.74
N PRO A 6 16.35 8.77 -18.60
CA PRO A 6 17.66 8.81 -19.22
C PRO A 6 18.54 7.64 -18.75
N ALA A 7 19.35 7.05 -19.65
CA ALA A 7 20.26 5.96 -19.29
C ALA A 7 21.22 6.33 -18.15
N THR A 8 21.63 7.60 -18.07
CA THR A 8 22.49 8.14 -16.99
C THR A 8 21.80 8.19 -15.63
N GLU A 9 20.47 8.16 -15.59
CA GLU A 9 19.68 8.19 -14.35
C GLU A 9 19.14 6.81 -13.96
N LEU A 10 19.14 5.84 -14.88
CA LEU A 10 18.46 4.56 -14.70
C LEU A 10 18.95 3.80 -13.45
N ASP A 11 20.25 3.64 -13.29
CA ASP A 11 20.81 2.91 -12.14
C ASP A 11 20.47 3.59 -10.82
N LEU A 12 20.55 4.92 -10.77
CA LEU A 12 20.18 5.69 -9.60
C LEU A 12 18.67 5.59 -9.32
N CYS A 13 17.84 5.69 -10.35
CA CYS A 13 16.40 5.54 -10.26
C CYS A 13 16.01 4.17 -9.67
N MET A 14 16.59 3.08 -10.18
CA MET A 14 16.31 1.73 -9.69
C MET A 14 16.75 1.55 -8.24
N ARG A 15 17.90 2.11 -7.86
CA ARG A 15 18.39 2.07 -6.48
C ARG A 15 17.47 2.83 -5.53
N LEU A 16 17.04 4.03 -5.91
CA LEU A 16 16.11 4.85 -5.12
C LEU A 16 14.73 4.18 -4.99
N ALA A 17 14.27 3.47 -6.03
CA ALA A 17 13.00 2.75 -6.06
C ALA A 17 13.00 1.42 -5.28
N GLN A 18 14.17 0.82 -5.06
CA GLN A 18 14.30 -0.52 -4.48
C GLN A 18 13.53 -0.69 -3.15
N PRO A 19 13.59 0.23 -2.16
CA PRO A 19 12.86 0.05 -0.92
C PRO A 19 11.33 0.08 -1.13
N GLY A 20 10.85 0.88 -2.11
CA GLY A 20 9.45 0.87 -2.50
C GLY A 20 8.99 -0.48 -3.07
N TYR A 21 9.82 -1.10 -3.93
CA TYR A 21 9.56 -2.45 -4.44
C TYR A 21 9.58 -3.52 -3.35
N ALA A 22 10.52 -3.44 -2.41
CA ALA A 22 10.57 -4.35 -1.27
C ALA A 22 9.30 -4.24 -0.42
N ALA A 23 8.86 -3.01 -0.11
CA ALA A 23 7.63 -2.79 0.65
C ALA A 23 6.38 -3.32 -0.09
N ILE A 24 6.26 -3.11 -1.40
CA ILE A 24 5.16 -3.66 -2.22
C ILE A 24 5.15 -5.18 -2.17
N SER A 25 6.31 -5.81 -2.36
CA SER A 25 6.45 -7.27 -2.42
C SER A 25 6.13 -7.90 -1.06
N LEU A 26 6.71 -7.38 0.02
CA LEU A 26 6.42 -7.86 1.38
C LEU A 26 4.96 -7.64 1.78
N THR A 27 4.33 -6.55 1.33
CA THR A 27 2.89 -6.34 1.52
C THR A 27 2.11 -7.43 0.77
N ASN A 28 2.52 -7.79 -0.45
CA ASN A 28 1.91 -8.87 -1.20
C ASN A 28 1.98 -10.19 -0.42
N ASP A 29 3.18 -10.56 0.03
CA ASP A 29 3.43 -11.77 0.80
C ASP A 29 2.58 -11.81 2.07
N LEU A 30 2.49 -10.68 2.80
CA LEU A 30 1.73 -10.61 4.03
C LEU A 30 0.22 -10.84 3.82
N TYR A 31 -0.38 -10.21 2.80
CA TYR A 31 -1.81 -10.35 2.54
C TYR A 31 -2.17 -11.64 1.81
N SER A 32 -1.24 -12.21 1.04
CA SER A 32 -1.43 -13.48 0.34
C SER A 32 -1.10 -14.70 1.19
N TRP A 33 -0.38 -14.54 2.30
CA TRP A 33 0.18 -15.61 3.13
C TRP A 33 -0.77 -16.78 3.38
N ARG A 34 -1.98 -16.50 3.90
CA ARG A 34 -2.96 -17.54 4.21
C ARG A 34 -3.28 -18.39 2.98
N LYS A 35 -3.57 -17.72 1.87
CA LYS A 35 -3.90 -18.39 0.61
C LYS A 35 -2.72 -19.23 0.11
N GLU A 36 -1.51 -18.69 0.14
CA GLU A 36 -0.32 -19.37 -0.38
C GLU A 36 0.10 -20.56 0.49
N ARG A 37 -0.04 -20.45 1.82
CA ARG A 37 0.14 -21.57 2.74
C ARG A 37 -0.86 -22.69 2.49
N GLU A 38 -2.14 -22.35 2.32
CA GLU A 38 -3.20 -23.33 1.97
C GLU A 38 -2.94 -23.98 0.60
N ASP A 39 -2.52 -23.22 -0.41
CA ASP A 39 -2.17 -23.75 -1.73
C ASP A 39 -0.98 -24.71 -1.66
N ALA A 40 0.06 -24.37 -0.89
CA ALA A 40 1.23 -25.23 -0.68
C ALA A 40 0.86 -26.52 0.05
N GLU A 41 0.03 -26.45 1.07
CA GLU A 41 -0.48 -27.62 1.80
C GLU A 41 -1.28 -28.56 0.88
N GLN A 42 -2.19 -28.00 0.06
CA GLN A 42 -2.95 -28.78 -0.94
C GLN A 42 -2.05 -29.42 -2.00
N ALA A 43 -0.95 -28.75 -2.35
CA ALA A 43 0.04 -29.27 -3.29
C ALA A 43 1.02 -30.27 -2.65
N GLY A 44 0.92 -30.54 -1.34
CA GLY A 44 1.84 -31.41 -0.61
C GLY A 44 3.28 -30.86 -0.54
N GLN A 45 3.44 -29.54 -0.59
CA GLN A 45 4.74 -28.88 -0.50
C GLN A 45 5.15 -28.71 0.97
N ASP A 46 6.44 -28.88 1.25
CA ASP A 46 7.05 -28.67 2.56
C ASP A 46 7.59 -27.25 2.76
N TYR A 47 7.44 -26.38 1.76
CA TYR A 47 7.80 -24.97 1.79
C TYR A 47 6.71 -24.08 1.19
N VAL A 48 6.79 -22.78 1.48
CA VAL A 48 5.93 -21.75 0.87
C VAL A 48 6.82 -20.64 0.31
N PHE A 49 6.63 -20.27 -0.96
CA PHE A 49 7.33 -19.13 -1.59
C PHE A 49 6.75 -17.80 -1.10
N ASN A 50 7.01 -17.48 0.18
CA ASN A 50 6.49 -16.30 0.86
C ASN A 50 7.45 -15.88 1.98
N ALA A 51 7.65 -14.58 2.15
CA ALA A 51 8.55 -14.02 3.17
C ALA A 51 8.21 -14.48 4.61
N VAL A 52 6.92 -14.68 4.95
CA VAL A 52 6.53 -15.15 6.29
C VAL A 52 7.14 -16.52 6.56
N TRP A 53 7.04 -17.46 5.61
CA TRP A 53 7.65 -18.78 5.75
C TRP A 53 9.17 -18.71 5.85
N VAL A 54 9.81 -17.89 5.00
CA VAL A 54 11.28 -17.72 5.04
C VAL A 54 11.72 -17.22 6.41
N VAL A 55 11.05 -16.20 6.96
CA VAL A 55 11.37 -15.65 8.28
C VAL A 55 11.18 -16.70 9.39
N MET A 56 10.09 -17.49 9.35
CA MET A 56 9.88 -18.59 10.29
C MET A 56 11.05 -19.58 10.25
N GLN A 57 11.51 -19.96 9.05
CA GLN A 57 12.59 -20.94 8.90
C GLN A 57 13.95 -20.40 9.32
N GLU A 58 14.27 -19.16 8.96
CA GLU A 58 15.56 -18.54 9.28
C GLU A 58 15.68 -18.21 10.77
N ARG A 59 14.60 -17.69 11.38
CA ARG A 59 14.62 -17.20 12.77
C ARG A 59 14.07 -18.18 13.78
N LYS A 60 13.57 -19.34 13.33
CA LYS A 60 12.95 -20.38 14.17
C LYS A 60 11.87 -19.80 15.09
N CYS A 61 11.03 -18.94 14.54
CA CYS A 61 9.96 -18.24 15.27
C CYS A 61 8.56 -18.72 14.84
N SER A 62 7.53 -18.32 15.60
CA SER A 62 6.14 -18.59 15.27
C SER A 62 5.68 -17.77 14.06
N GLU A 63 4.57 -18.20 13.45
CA GLU A 63 3.92 -17.48 12.34
C GLU A 63 3.57 -16.03 12.73
N ASP A 64 2.95 -15.82 13.89
CA ASP A 64 2.61 -14.47 14.37
C ASP A 64 3.85 -13.58 14.50
N THR A 65 4.95 -14.13 15.03
CA THR A 65 6.21 -13.38 15.16
C THR A 65 6.80 -13.06 13.78
N ALA A 66 6.76 -14.00 12.84
CA ALA A 66 7.24 -13.77 11.48
C ALA A 66 6.40 -12.70 10.75
N ILE A 67 5.08 -12.74 10.92
CA ILE A 67 4.15 -11.72 10.41
C ILE A 67 4.51 -10.34 10.96
N ASP A 68 4.76 -10.22 12.27
CA ASP A 68 5.14 -8.93 12.87
C ASP A 68 6.50 -8.45 12.38
N ILE A 69 7.46 -9.34 12.19
CA ILE A 69 8.75 -9.00 11.56
C ILE A 69 8.53 -8.47 10.15
N CYS A 70 7.73 -9.14 9.32
CA CYS A 70 7.42 -8.67 7.97
C CYS A 70 6.72 -7.29 7.99
N ARG A 71 5.81 -7.03 8.94
CA ARG A 71 5.17 -5.71 9.11
C ARG A 71 6.19 -4.61 9.44
N GLU A 72 7.14 -4.88 10.32
CA GLU A 72 8.20 -3.92 10.66
C GLU A 72 9.16 -3.70 9.48
N GLU A 73 9.49 -4.75 8.71
CA GLU A 73 10.30 -4.61 7.49
C GLU A 73 9.60 -3.78 6.41
N ILE A 74 8.28 -3.95 6.23
CA ILE A 74 7.49 -3.08 5.35
C ILE A 74 7.61 -1.62 5.79
N LYS A 75 7.39 -1.32 7.08
CA LYS A 75 7.50 0.05 7.61
C LYS A 75 8.90 0.62 7.42
N ARG A 76 9.93 -0.17 7.68
CA ARG A 76 11.34 0.22 7.50
C ARG A 76 11.62 0.60 6.05
N HIS A 77 11.23 -0.25 5.11
CA HIS A 77 11.42 0.00 3.68
C HIS A 77 10.62 1.21 3.18
N LEU A 78 9.42 1.45 3.70
CA LEU A 78 8.65 2.66 3.37
C LEU A 78 9.34 3.92 3.89
N SER A 79 9.80 3.91 5.15
CA SER A 79 10.55 5.04 5.71
C SER A 79 11.82 5.34 4.91
N GLU A 80 12.53 4.30 4.48
CA GLU A 80 13.72 4.42 3.62
C GLU A 80 13.36 4.98 2.24
N PHE A 81 12.27 4.50 1.64
CA PHE A 81 11.81 5.00 0.35
C PHE A 81 11.40 6.47 0.39
N GLU A 82 10.66 6.89 1.43
CA GLU A 82 10.27 8.30 1.61
C GLU A 82 11.51 9.19 1.78
N ALA A 83 12.52 8.73 2.53
CA ALA A 83 13.79 9.45 2.64
C ALA A 83 14.51 9.58 1.28
N ASN A 84 14.46 8.55 0.44
CA ASN A 84 15.01 8.60 -0.92
C ASN A 84 14.29 9.65 -1.77
N ILE A 85 12.95 9.72 -1.71
CA ILE A 85 12.15 10.71 -2.44
C ILE A 85 12.53 12.14 -2.04
N ASP A 86 12.74 12.38 -0.76
CA ASP A 86 13.05 13.72 -0.23
C ASP A 86 14.53 14.14 -0.37
N SER A 87 15.39 13.21 -0.79
CA SER A 87 16.83 13.42 -0.89
C SER A 87 17.23 14.49 -1.92
N PRO A 88 18.37 15.18 -1.73
CA PRO A 88 18.91 16.10 -2.73
C PRO A 88 19.20 15.44 -4.09
N GLU A 89 19.61 14.17 -4.07
CA GLU A 89 19.88 13.37 -5.28
C GLU A 89 18.62 13.24 -6.15
N THR A 90 17.48 12.95 -5.52
CA THR A 90 16.20 12.85 -6.25
C THR A 90 15.79 14.19 -6.86
N LYS A 91 16.08 15.31 -6.20
CA LYS A 91 15.66 16.65 -6.64
C LYS A 91 16.32 17.11 -7.94
N VAL A 92 17.53 16.60 -8.23
CA VAL A 92 18.26 16.95 -9.46
C VAL A 92 17.94 16.03 -10.65
N LEU A 93 17.18 14.95 -10.43
CA LEU A 93 16.76 14.04 -11.49
C LEU A 93 15.77 14.70 -12.45
N SER A 94 15.76 14.17 -13.67
CA SER A 94 14.80 14.54 -14.69
C SER A 94 13.35 14.42 -14.20
N ARG A 95 12.48 15.21 -14.80
CA ARG A 95 11.05 15.22 -14.46
C ARG A 95 10.43 13.83 -14.57
N ASP A 96 10.79 13.09 -15.61
CA ASP A 96 10.22 11.77 -15.90
C ASP A 96 10.69 10.72 -14.88
N THR A 97 11.96 10.77 -14.46
CA THR A 97 12.47 9.91 -13.40
C THR A 97 11.79 10.19 -12.05
N ARG A 98 11.61 11.47 -11.69
CA ARG A 98 10.85 11.81 -10.47
C ARG A 98 9.38 11.37 -10.56
N ALA A 99 8.75 11.51 -11.73
CA ALA A 99 7.39 11.03 -11.94
C ALA A 99 7.27 9.51 -11.82
N TYR A 100 8.29 8.77 -12.24
CA TYR A 100 8.36 7.32 -12.05
C TYR A 100 8.45 6.95 -10.57
N LEU A 101 9.33 7.61 -9.81
CA LEU A 101 9.46 7.37 -8.36
C LEU A 101 8.16 7.67 -7.60
N GLU A 102 7.47 8.76 -7.95
CA GLU A 102 6.14 9.05 -7.39
C GLU A 102 5.11 7.98 -7.77
N ALA A 103 5.18 7.41 -8.97
CA ALA A 103 4.32 6.30 -9.34
C ALA A 103 4.60 5.03 -8.54
N VAL A 104 5.86 4.75 -8.18
CA VAL A 104 6.20 3.66 -7.26
C VAL A 104 5.59 3.91 -5.88
N ARG A 105 5.66 5.15 -5.37
CA ARG A 105 5.01 5.58 -4.12
C ARG A 105 3.51 5.31 -4.12
N LEU A 106 2.82 5.74 -5.17
CA LEU A 106 1.38 5.52 -5.32
C LEU A 106 1.03 4.05 -5.53
N SER A 107 1.92 3.28 -6.19
CA SER A 107 1.74 1.84 -6.37
C SER A 107 1.75 1.10 -5.04
N HIS A 108 2.54 1.53 -4.06
CA HIS A 108 2.47 0.97 -2.71
C HIS A 108 1.09 1.18 -2.07
N VAL A 109 0.58 2.41 -2.08
CA VAL A 109 -0.74 2.74 -1.52
C VAL A 109 -1.84 1.94 -2.22
N GLY A 110 -1.80 1.88 -3.56
CA GLY A 110 -2.74 1.09 -4.36
C GLY A 110 -2.66 -0.40 -4.03
N ASN A 111 -1.45 -0.96 -3.94
CA ASN A 111 -1.22 -2.36 -3.58
C ASN A 111 -1.77 -2.69 -2.20
N LEU A 112 -1.55 -1.83 -1.21
CA LEU A 112 -2.07 -2.04 0.15
C LEU A 112 -3.59 -2.07 0.17
N VAL A 113 -4.25 -1.03 -0.36
CA VAL A 113 -5.71 -0.93 -0.37
C VAL A 113 -6.31 -2.10 -1.15
N TRP A 114 -5.76 -2.41 -2.31
CA TRP A 114 -6.23 -3.54 -3.11
C TRP A 114 -6.06 -4.86 -2.34
N SER A 115 -4.92 -5.10 -1.70
CA SER A 115 -4.64 -6.35 -0.98
C SER A 115 -5.59 -6.59 0.20
N ILE A 116 -6.05 -5.52 0.86
CA ILE A 116 -7.05 -5.62 1.94
C ILE A 116 -8.39 -6.16 1.42
N TYR A 117 -8.81 -5.71 0.24
CA TYR A 117 -10.18 -5.92 -0.25
C TYR A 117 -10.29 -6.91 -1.41
N CYS A 118 -9.19 -7.33 -2.02
CA CYS A 118 -9.28 -8.10 -3.24
C CYS A 118 -9.79 -9.53 -2.98
N PRO A 119 -10.72 -10.04 -3.81
CA PRO A 119 -11.18 -11.43 -3.71
C PRO A 119 -10.05 -12.45 -3.89
N ARG A 120 -8.93 -12.05 -4.52
CA ARG A 120 -7.77 -12.93 -4.72
C ARG A 120 -7.22 -13.46 -3.40
N TYR A 121 -7.17 -12.65 -2.36
CA TYR A 121 -6.65 -13.04 -1.04
C TYR A 121 -7.73 -13.50 -0.05
N GLN A 122 -9.00 -13.25 -0.38
CA GLN A 122 -10.15 -13.65 0.42
C GLN A 122 -10.73 -14.97 -0.10
N ARG A 123 -10.12 -16.11 0.27
CA ARG A 123 -10.77 -17.43 0.06
C ARG A 123 -11.66 -17.75 1.26
N GLY A 124 -12.97 -17.92 1.01
CA GLY A 124 -13.94 -18.30 2.05
C GLY A 124 -15.21 -17.48 2.15
N GLY A 125 -15.47 -16.56 1.21
CA GLY A 125 -16.71 -15.80 1.19
C GLY A 125 -16.67 -14.58 2.11
N VAL A 126 -17.54 -13.64 1.81
CA VAL A 126 -17.73 -12.39 2.54
C VAL A 126 -18.29 -12.70 3.93
N GLU A 127 -17.46 -13.17 4.86
CA GLU A 127 -17.60 -12.66 6.21
C GLU A 127 -16.97 -11.28 6.16
N GLN A 128 -17.84 -10.29 5.92
CA GLN A 128 -17.54 -8.93 6.34
C GLN A 128 -16.89 -9.07 7.72
N ILE A 129 -15.69 -8.52 7.90
CA ILE A 129 -15.41 -7.87 9.16
C ILE A 129 -16.57 -6.90 9.30
N SER A 130 -17.60 -7.32 10.02
CA SER A 130 -18.72 -6.47 10.32
C SER A 130 -18.06 -5.26 10.94
N ALA A 131 -18.25 -4.10 10.31
CA ALA A 131 -17.97 -2.85 10.98
C ALA A 131 -18.59 -3.01 12.38
N PRO A 132 -17.83 -2.71 13.46
CA PRO A 132 -18.34 -2.88 14.81
C PRO A 132 -19.74 -2.25 14.85
N PRO A 133 -20.73 -2.93 15.45
CA PRO A 133 -22.12 -2.52 15.34
C PRO A 133 -22.19 -1.04 15.65
N THR A 134 -22.64 -0.25 14.67
CA THR A 134 -22.74 1.20 14.75
C THR A 134 -23.78 1.55 15.80
N GLN A 135 -23.38 1.46 17.07
CA GLN A 135 -24.00 2.13 18.19
C GLN A 135 -23.15 3.36 18.47
N LEU A 136 -23.20 4.34 17.58
CA LEU A 136 -22.75 5.68 17.94
C LEU A 136 -23.69 6.72 17.33
N GLY A 137 -24.42 7.35 18.24
CA GLY A 137 -25.15 8.58 17.99
C GLY A 137 -24.29 9.60 17.24
N GLY A 138 -24.98 10.39 16.42
CA GLY A 138 -24.37 11.27 15.45
C GLY A 138 -23.39 12.27 16.05
N SER A 139 -22.10 12.06 15.78
CA SER A 139 -21.10 13.11 15.79
C SER A 139 -20.77 13.53 14.35
N LYS A 140 -20.48 14.82 14.14
CA LYS A 140 -20.17 15.42 12.83
C LYS A 140 -18.98 14.74 12.12
N ALA A 141 -18.08 14.11 12.88
CA ALA A 141 -16.92 13.41 12.35
C ALA A 141 -17.27 12.11 11.58
N SER A 142 -18.32 11.38 11.99
CA SER A 142 -18.70 10.14 11.30
C SER A 142 -19.32 10.42 9.92
N ARG A 143 -20.08 11.51 9.79
CA ARG A 143 -20.63 11.95 8.51
C ARG A 143 -19.54 12.41 7.54
N LEU A 144 -18.43 12.96 8.05
CA LEU A 144 -17.31 13.40 7.23
C LEU A 144 -16.54 12.21 6.66
N LEU A 145 -16.25 11.20 7.48
CA LEU A 145 -15.60 9.96 7.04
C LEU A 145 -16.45 9.20 6.02
N ASP A 146 -17.76 9.09 6.25
CA ASP A 146 -18.71 8.49 5.29
C ASP A 146 -18.74 9.24 3.96
N THR A 147 -18.59 10.56 3.99
CA THR A 147 -18.55 11.38 2.77
C THR A 147 -17.26 11.16 1.98
N ILE A 148 -16.12 11.03 2.67
CA ILE A 148 -14.83 10.76 2.04
C ILE A 148 -14.81 9.37 1.40
N LEU A 149 -15.30 8.35 2.12
CA LEU A 149 -15.42 6.98 1.62
C LEU A 149 -16.33 6.92 0.39
N LYS A 150 -17.52 7.52 0.45
CA LYS A 150 -18.44 7.55 -0.72
C LYS A 150 -17.84 8.30 -1.92
N PHE A 151 -16.99 9.30 -1.70
CA PHE A 151 -16.36 10.05 -2.79
C PHE A 151 -15.21 9.28 -3.45
N LEU A 152 -14.43 8.52 -2.67
CA LEU A 152 -13.33 7.71 -3.18
C LEU A 152 -13.80 6.46 -3.93
N PHE A 153 -14.98 5.92 -3.56
CA PHE A 153 -15.51 4.66 -4.09
C PHE A 153 -16.74 4.82 -5.01
N SER A 154 -17.16 6.03 -5.36
CA SER A 154 -18.28 6.23 -6.30
C SER A 154 -17.85 6.02 -7.76
N PRO A 155 -18.57 5.20 -8.55
CA PRO A 155 -18.25 4.90 -9.94
C PRO A 155 -18.49 6.07 -10.92
N PHE A 156 -18.91 7.24 -10.44
CA PHE A 156 -19.17 8.46 -11.24
C PHE A 156 -18.03 9.49 -11.19
N GLN A 157 -16.77 9.06 -11.29
CA GLN A 157 -15.62 9.98 -11.27
C GLN A 157 -15.44 10.84 -12.54
N HIS A 158 -16.28 10.70 -13.56
CA HIS A 158 -16.15 11.45 -14.81
C HIS A 158 -16.77 12.86 -14.83
N PHE A 159 -17.38 13.37 -13.75
CA PHE A 159 -18.17 14.61 -13.84
C PHE A 159 -17.81 15.80 -12.93
N PHE A 160 -16.72 15.77 -12.14
CA PHE A 160 -16.42 16.91 -11.24
C PHE A 160 -15.15 17.69 -11.60
N GLN A 161 -15.35 18.95 -12.04
CA GLN A 161 -14.32 19.94 -12.37
C GLN A 161 -13.42 20.33 -11.18
N ALA A 162 -12.17 20.65 -11.49
CA ALA A 162 -11.07 20.96 -10.58
C ALA A 162 -11.34 22.06 -9.52
N SER A 163 -12.36 22.89 -9.72
CA SER A 163 -12.74 23.97 -8.79
C SER A 163 -13.30 23.45 -7.46
N GLN A 164 -14.01 22.32 -7.44
CA GLN A 164 -14.59 21.77 -6.21
C GLN A 164 -13.54 21.07 -5.32
N ARG A 165 -12.47 20.53 -5.91
CA ARG A 165 -11.35 19.92 -5.16
C ARG A 165 -10.58 20.94 -4.32
N ARG A 166 -10.42 22.17 -4.84
CA ARG A 166 -9.72 23.26 -4.16
C ARG A 166 -10.49 23.78 -2.94
N LEU A 167 -11.82 23.85 -3.05
CA LEU A 167 -12.69 24.32 -1.97
C LEU A 167 -12.79 23.31 -0.81
N LEU A 168 -12.74 22.00 -1.13
CA LEU A 168 -12.74 20.95 -0.11
C LEU A 168 -11.43 20.90 0.66
N MET A 169 -10.29 21.03 -0.04
CA MET A 169 -8.96 21.11 0.61
C MET A 169 -8.83 22.33 1.52
N GLN A 170 -9.36 23.50 1.12
CA GLN A 170 -9.35 24.70 1.97
C GLN A 170 -10.22 24.55 3.23
N LYS A 171 -11.30 23.78 3.17
CA LYS A 171 -12.14 23.49 4.35
C LYS A 171 -11.51 22.48 5.30
N LEU A 172 -10.77 21.51 4.78
CA LEU A 172 -10.05 20.52 5.59
C LEU A 172 -8.86 21.12 6.34
N VAL A 173 -8.11 22.03 5.71
CA VAL A 173 -6.98 22.73 6.37
C VAL A 173 -7.46 23.58 7.57
N ARG A 174 -8.64 24.21 7.47
CA ARG A 174 -9.24 25.00 8.57
C ARG A 174 -9.82 24.18 9.73
N LEU A 175 -9.94 22.86 9.57
CA LEU A 175 -10.47 21.97 10.61
C LEU A 175 -9.37 21.32 11.46
N VAL A 176 -8.10 21.48 11.05
CA VAL A 176 -6.92 20.90 11.71
C VAL A 176 -6.04 22.02 12.32
N SER A 177 -6.47 23.28 12.24
CA SER A 177 -5.92 24.45 12.97
C SER A 177 -6.91 24.90 14.03
#